data_AF-A0AAV3EJS7-F1
#
_entry.id   AF-A0AAV3EJS7-F1
#
_cell.length_a   1.000
_cell.length_b   1.000
_cell.length_c   1.000
_cell.angle_alpha   90.00
_cell.angle_beta   90.00
_cell.angle_gamma   90.00
#
_symmetry.space_group_name_H-M   'P 1'
#
loop_
_entity.id
_entity.type
_entity.pdbx_description
1 polymer ?
#
loop_
_entity_poly.entity_id
_entity_poly.type
_entity_poly.pdbx_seq_one_letter_code
_entity_poly.pdbx_strand_id
1 'polypeptide(L)'
;MMNQNAKKIIENHIPIFKNKGMEFSNNFYKILFEYNNNAKLLFKENSLKNDEQIKDTSFLFVSIFENVNNIDKIIPIIKEFVNKHMNINSNIKIDSCQIIKEAFLSSFKKTFNEIATNELITAYSDIYDLISRELCDKKNNSGYKNEHEFIQDPWARITTRNGLAGDEVISSLQKCIRRGLVEDACKFAYEMYITSPQMEDKLWRRLVTITVEDIGMGDVNAPILINTLNEMRKNYAYADGDRPIFFIHAIRYLCACQKDRSSDLLKNIVIKSFAMGFIPEIPDFALDKHTIRGAKMGRDSFHFLNEASKVIPQLPIDNDYKQRYEEILKTYNPDNVCKSAFKYNPWQE
;
A
#
# COMPACT_ATOMS: atom_id res chain seq x y z
N MET A 1 -25.36 -6.10 -4.78
CA MET A 1 -25.83 -6.36 -6.17
C MET A 1 -25.40 -5.20 -7.05
N MET A 2 -24.99 -5.48 -8.29
CA MET A 2 -24.56 -4.45 -9.25
C MET A 2 -25.75 -3.72 -9.88
N ASN A 3 -25.59 -2.44 -10.19
CA ASN A 3 -26.60 -1.59 -10.85
C ASN A 3 -27.02 -2.18 -12.22
N GLN A 4 -28.31 -2.18 -12.54
CA GLN A 4 -28.84 -2.66 -13.83
C GLN A 4 -28.24 -1.93 -15.04
N ASN A 5 -27.93 -0.64 -14.91
CA ASN A 5 -27.30 0.13 -15.97
C ASN A 5 -25.85 -0.33 -16.24
N ALA A 6 -25.08 -0.59 -15.17
CA ALA A 6 -23.72 -1.13 -15.29
C ALA A 6 -23.72 -2.50 -15.99
N LYS A 7 -24.67 -3.37 -15.66
CA LYS A 7 -24.84 -4.69 -16.31
C LYS A 7 -25.02 -4.57 -17.82
N LYS A 8 -25.93 -3.70 -18.26
CA LYS A 8 -26.22 -3.47 -19.68
C LYS A 8 -25.01 -2.93 -20.44
N ILE A 9 -24.25 -2.03 -19.81
CA ILE A 9 -23.00 -1.50 -20.36
C ILE A 9 -21.97 -2.62 -20.59
N ILE A 10 -21.82 -3.53 -19.63
CA ILE A 10 -20.89 -4.67 -19.73
C ILE A 10 -21.35 -5.64 -20.81
N GLU A 11 -22.63 -6.02 -20.84
CA GLU A 11 -23.19 -6.96 -21.82
C GLU A 11 -22.94 -6.47 -23.26
N ASN A 12 -23.13 -5.18 -23.52
CA ASN A 12 -22.84 -4.57 -24.81
C ASN A 12 -21.35 -4.56 -25.18
N HIS A 13 -20.46 -4.57 -24.18
CA HIS A 13 -19.02 -4.55 -24.39
C HIS A 13 -18.40 -5.96 -24.55
N ILE A 14 -19.10 -7.04 -24.16
CA ILE A 14 -18.58 -8.41 -24.26
C ILE A 14 -18.03 -8.77 -25.66
N PRO A 15 -18.73 -8.49 -26.78
CA PRO A 15 -18.22 -8.82 -28.12
C PRO A 15 -16.92 -8.09 -28.44
N ILE A 16 -16.79 -6.84 -28.00
CA ILE A 16 -15.60 -6.01 -28.19
C ILE A 16 -14.45 -6.56 -27.33
N PHE A 17 -14.74 -6.92 -26.08
CA PHE A 17 -13.77 -7.52 -25.18
C PHE A 17 -13.23 -8.84 -25.72
N LYS A 18 -14.08 -9.72 -26.27
CA LYS A 18 -13.65 -10.99 -26.87
C LYS A 18 -12.60 -10.81 -27.97
N ASN A 19 -12.75 -9.80 -28.81
CA ASN A 19 -11.81 -9.51 -29.89
C ASN A 19 -10.45 -9.01 -29.39
N LYS A 20 -10.43 -8.35 -28.22
CA LYS A 20 -9.21 -7.75 -27.63
C LYS A 20 -8.71 -8.43 -26.35
N GLY A 21 -9.32 -9.54 -25.92
CA GLY A 21 -9.07 -10.16 -24.62
C GLY A 21 -7.61 -10.62 -24.42
N MET A 22 -6.97 -11.09 -25.50
CA MET A 22 -5.55 -11.43 -25.52
C MET A 22 -4.65 -10.21 -25.32
N GLU A 23 -4.95 -9.12 -26.03
CA GLU A 23 -4.23 -7.85 -25.91
C GLU A 23 -4.39 -7.26 -24.51
N PHE A 24 -5.62 -7.28 -23.98
CA PHE A 24 -5.93 -6.87 -22.61
C PHE A 24 -5.12 -7.66 -21.59
N SER A 25 -5.11 -8.99 -21.70
CA SER A 25 -4.42 -9.88 -20.75
C SER A 25 -2.90 -9.69 -20.80
N ASN A 26 -2.33 -9.44 -21.97
CA ASN A 26 -0.92 -9.10 -22.11
C ASN A 26 -0.59 -7.73 -21.45
N ASN A 27 -1.43 -6.72 -21.70
CA ASN A 27 -1.28 -5.42 -21.05
C ASN A 27 -1.46 -5.50 -19.53
N PHE A 28 -2.34 -6.38 -19.04
CA PHE A 28 -2.54 -6.65 -17.61
C PHE A 28 -1.27 -7.12 -16.94
N TYR A 29 -0.59 -8.15 -17.46
CA TYR A 29 0.64 -8.62 -16.84
C TYR A 29 1.79 -7.60 -16.95
N LYS A 30 1.92 -6.89 -18.08
CA LYS A 30 2.91 -5.81 -18.21
C LYS A 30 2.73 -4.75 -17.14
N ILE A 31 1.52 -4.22 -17.02
CA ILE A 31 1.18 -3.16 -16.06
C ILE A 31 1.29 -3.66 -14.61
N LEU A 32 0.79 -4.87 -14.32
CA LEU A 32 0.86 -5.45 -12.98
C LEU A 32 2.31 -5.55 -12.47
N PHE A 33 3.23 -5.95 -13.35
CA PHE A 33 4.64 -6.12 -12.99
C PHE A 33 5.44 -4.83 -13.04
N GLU A 34 5.02 -3.85 -13.83
CA GLU A 34 5.53 -2.47 -13.77
C GLU A 34 5.14 -1.81 -12.44
N TYR A 35 3.89 -1.95 -12.01
CA TYR A 35 3.42 -1.42 -10.73
C TYR A 35 4.03 -2.13 -9.53
N ASN A 36 4.17 -3.45 -9.59
CA ASN A 36 4.77 -4.21 -8.50
C ASN A 36 5.53 -5.43 -9.02
N ASN A 37 6.85 -5.32 -9.08
CA ASN A 37 7.71 -6.41 -9.54
C ASN A 37 7.60 -7.67 -8.64
N ASN A 38 7.21 -7.53 -7.37
CA ASN A 38 6.97 -8.67 -6.47
C ASN A 38 5.70 -9.46 -6.82
N ALA A 39 4.77 -8.89 -7.62
CA ALA A 39 3.60 -9.61 -8.09
C ALA A 39 3.96 -10.81 -9.00
N LYS A 40 5.16 -10.82 -9.60
CA LYS A 40 5.67 -11.98 -10.36
C LYS A 40 5.73 -13.25 -9.51
N LEU A 41 6.02 -13.11 -8.22
CA LEU A 41 6.15 -14.22 -7.29
C LEU A 41 4.80 -14.87 -6.93
N LEU A 42 3.67 -14.26 -7.30
CA LEU A 42 2.34 -14.84 -7.16
C LEU A 42 2.04 -15.92 -8.21
N PHE A 43 2.80 -15.95 -9.30
CA PHE A 43 2.57 -16.84 -10.44
C PHE A 43 3.63 -17.96 -10.46
N LYS A 44 3.24 -19.15 -10.93
CA LYS A 44 4.16 -20.30 -11.02
C LYS A 44 5.27 -20.09 -12.04
N GLU A 45 5.00 -19.29 -13.08
CA GLU A 45 5.95 -18.94 -14.13
C GLU A 45 5.94 -17.43 -14.39
N ASN A 46 7.03 -16.91 -14.98
CA ASN A 46 7.09 -15.50 -15.40
C ASN A 46 6.10 -15.26 -16.56
N SER A 47 4.91 -14.73 -16.23
CA SER A 47 3.76 -14.67 -17.14
C SER A 47 3.96 -13.86 -18.43
N LEU A 48 4.98 -12.99 -18.51
CA LEU A 48 5.32 -12.24 -19.73
C LEU A 48 5.88 -13.13 -20.86
N LYS A 49 6.25 -14.39 -20.57
CA LYS A 49 6.78 -15.35 -21.55
C LYS A 49 5.85 -16.54 -21.81
N ASN A 50 4.69 -16.60 -21.13
CA ASN A 50 3.78 -17.74 -21.20
C ASN A 50 2.48 -17.37 -21.94
N ASP A 51 2.43 -17.68 -23.23
CA ASP A 51 1.26 -17.47 -24.10
C ASP A 51 0.00 -18.22 -23.62
N GLU A 52 0.17 -19.36 -22.93
CA GLU A 52 -0.93 -20.15 -22.39
C GLU A 52 -1.59 -19.44 -21.20
N GLN A 53 -0.80 -18.88 -20.28
CA GLN A 53 -1.31 -18.09 -19.17
C GLN A 53 -2.07 -16.85 -19.65
N ILE A 54 -1.59 -16.17 -20.70
CA ILE A 54 -2.29 -15.01 -21.29
C ILE A 54 -3.63 -15.45 -21.89
N LYS A 55 -3.68 -16.59 -22.60
CA LYS A 55 -4.92 -17.17 -23.14
C LYS A 55 -5.92 -17.52 -22.04
N ASP A 56 -5.47 -18.21 -21.00
CA ASP A 56 -6.33 -18.62 -19.89
C ASP A 56 -6.84 -17.40 -19.10
N THR A 57 -6.03 -16.36 -18.97
CA THR A 57 -6.43 -15.09 -18.34
C THR A 57 -7.50 -14.38 -19.17
N SER A 58 -7.34 -14.35 -20.51
CA SER A 58 -8.35 -13.80 -21.42
C SER A 58 -9.66 -14.57 -21.32
N PHE A 59 -9.59 -15.90 -21.31
CA PHE A 59 -10.75 -16.77 -21.17
C PHE A 59 -11.47 -16.57 -19.84
N LEU A 60 -10.71 -16.41 -18.75
CA LEU A 60 -11.26 -16.13 -17.43
C LEU A 60 -12.06 -14.81 -17.43
N PHE A 61 -11.50 -13.73 -17.97
CA PHE A 61 -12.20 -12.44 -18.02
C PHE A 61 -13.45 -12.48 -18.91
N VAL A 62 -13.39 -13.14 -20.07
CA VAL A 62 -14.58 -13.33 -20.91
C VAL A 62 -15.66 -14.09 -20.16
N SER A 63 -15.30 -15.19 -19.51
CA SER A 63 -16.23 -16.04 -18.74
C SER A 63 -16.90 -15.24 -17.62
N ILE A 64 -16.11 -14.45 -16.90
CA ILE A 64 -16.58 -13.51 -15.87
C ILE A 64 -17.66 -12.56 -16.43
N PHE A 65 -17.40 -11.90 -17.55
CA PHE A 65 -18.33 -10.90 -18.09
C PHE A 65 -19.60 -11.54 -18.64
N GLU A 66 -19.50 -12.69 -19.30
CA GLU A 66 -20.66 -13.44 -19.80
C GLU A 66 -21.60 -13.93 -18.69
N ASN A 67 -21.07 -14.14 -17.48
CA ASN A 67 -21.81 -14.67 -16.35
C ASN A 67 -21.90 -13.67 -15.20
N VAL A 68 -21.84 -12.37 -15.48
CA VAL A 68 -21.94 -11.31 -14.46
C VAL A 68 -23.25 -11.37 -13.64
N ASN A 69 -24.28 -12.01 -14.20
CA ASN A 69 -25.57 -12.26 -13.54
C ASN A 69 -25.63 -13.59 -12.78
N ASN A 70 -24.61 -14.45 -12.88
CA ASN A 70 -24.56 -15.78 -12.28
C ASN A 70 -23.11 -16.16 -11.93
N ILE A 71 -22.53 -15.41 -10.98
CA ILE A 71 -21.13 -15.54 -10.56
C ILE A 71 -20.81 -16.92 -9.99
N ASP A 72 -21.82 -17.62 -9.47
CA ASP A 72 -21.76 -18.99 -8.99
C ASP A 72 -21.11 -19.95 -10.00
N LYS A 73 -21.42 -19.76 -11.30
CA LYS A 73 -20.87 -20.55 -12.39
C LYS A 73 -19.39 -20.27 -12.66
N ILE A 74 -18.89 -19.13 -12.20
CA ILE A 74 -17.52 -18.65 -12.47
C ILE A 74 -16.53 -19.11 -11.41
N ILE A 75 -16.99 -19.40 -10.21
CA ILE A 75 -16.16 -19.90 -9.11
C ILE A 75 -15.33 -21.14 -9.49
N PRO A 76 -15.87 -22.20 -10.13
CA PRO A 76 -15.04 -23.34 -10.54
C PRO A 76 -13.96 -22.95 -11.56
N ILE A 77 -14.28 -22.05 -12.49
CA ILE A 77 -13.34 -21.55 -13.51
C ILE A 77 -12.21 -20.75 -12.85
N ILE A 78 -12.52 -19.91 -11.86
CA ILE A 78 -11.54 -19.17 -11.07
C ILE A 78 -10.63 -20.15 -10.30
N LYS A 79 -11.19 -21.19 -9.67
CA LYS A 79 -10.40 -22.20 -8.93
C LYS A 79 -9.43 -22.93 -9.85
N GLU A 80 -9.89 -23.33 -11.03
CA GLU A 80 -9.05 -23.99 -12.04
C GLU A 80 -7.90 -23.07 -12.48
N PHE A 81 -8.21 -21.81 -12.80
CA PHE A 81 -7.21 -20.81 -13.17
C PHE A 81 -6.15 -20.62 -12.07
N VAL A 82 -6.58 -20.47 -10.81
CA VAL A 82 -5.67 -20.33 -9.66
C VAL A 82 -4.80 -21.56 -9.52
N ASN A 83 -5.39 -22.76 -9.59
CA ASN A 83 -4.64 -24.01 -9.50
C ASN A 83 -3.61 -24.18 -10.61
N LYS A 84 -3.91 -23.69 -11.81
CA LYS A 84 -3.02 -23.80 -12.97
C LYS A 84 -1.88 -22.79 -12.89
N HIS A 85 -2.17 -21.52 -12.63
CA HIS A 85 -1.23 -20.41 -12.86
C HIS A 85 -0.66 -19.76 -11.60
N MET A 86 -1.34 -19.87 -10.46
CA MET A 86 -0.94 -19.17 -9.23
C MET A 86 -0.09 -20.07 -8.33
N ASN A 87 0.90 -19.48 -7.67
CA ASN A 87 1.67 -20.16 -6.63
C ASN A 87 0.87 -20.13 -5.32
N ILE A 88 0.10 -21.19 -5.05
CA ILE A 88 -0.78 -21.31 -3.87
C ILE A 88 0.02 -21.29 -2.54
N ASN A 89 1.31 -21.61 -2.59
CA ASN A 89 2.22 -21.59 -1.43
C ASN A 89 2.95 -20.25 -1.27
N SER A 90 2.64 -19.22 -2.08
CA SER A 90 3.27 -17.91 -1.96
C SER A 90 2.78 -17.19 -0.70
N ASN A 91 3.63 -17.11 0.32
CA ASN A 91 3.39 -16.37 1.58
C ASN A 91 3.46 -14.84 1.43
N ILE A 92 3.12 -14.32 0.25
CA ILE A 92 3.37 -12.92 -0.10
C ILE A 92 2.15 -12.09 0.25
N LYS A 93 2.26 -11.30 1.32
CA LYS A 93 1.35 -10.18 1.60
C LYS A 93 1.62 -9.05 0.61
N ILE A 94 0.95 -9.09 -0.52
CA ILE A 94 0.68 -7.89 -1.33
C ILE A 94 -0.71 -7.42 -0.88
N ASP A 95 -0.98 -6.11 -0.89
CA ASP A 95 -2.37 -5.61 -0.98
C ASP A 95 -2.92 -6.00 -2.37
N SER A 96 -2.98 -7.32 -2.63
CA SER A 96 -3.08 -7.91 -3.96
C SER A 96 -4.33 -7.45 -4.65
N CYS A 97 -5.44 -7.32 -3.90
CA CYS A 97 -6.71 -6.88 -4.45
C CYS A 97 -6.63 -5.46 -5.00
N GLN A 98 -5.98 -4.52 -4.30
CA GLN A 98 -5.88 -3.14 -4.78
C GLN A 98 -4.94 -3.03 -5.98
N ILE A 99 -3.78 -3.68 -5.93
CA ILE A 99 -2.80 -3.64 -7.03
C ILE A 99 -3.32 -4.37 -8.28
N ILE A 100 -4.01 -5.50 -8.10
CA ILE A 100 -4.66 -6.22 -9.20
C ILE A 100 -5.80 -5.37 -9.78
N LYS A 101 -6.59 -4.69 -8.94
CA LYS A 101 -7.66 -3.78 -9.39
C LYS A 101 -7.10 -2.62 -10.22
N GLU A 102 -6.03 -1.99 -9.75
CA GLU A 102 -5.38 -0.89 -10.45
C GLU A 102 -4.78 -1.34 -11.79
N ALA A 103 -4.08 -2.48 -11.80
CA ALA A 103 -3.58 -3.07 -13.04
C ALA A 103 -4.72 -3.39 -14.02
N PHE A 104 -5.80 -4.02 -13.54
CA PHE A 104 -6.99 -4.34 -14.34
C PHE A 104 -7.62 -3.11 -15.00
N LEU A 105 -7.86 -2.04 -14.22
CA LEU A 105 -8.46 -0.81 -14.74
C LEU A 105 -7.51 -0.05 -15.67
N SER A 106 -6.21 -0.01 -15.39
CA SER A 106 -5.20 0.61 -16.26
C SER A 106 -5.04 -0.14 -17.58
N SER A 107 -5.09 -1.47 -17.58
CA SER A 107 -5.10 -2.28 -18.80
C SER A 107 -6.36 -2.08 -19.61
N PHE A 108 -7.50 -1.86 -18.94
CA PHE A 108 -8.75 -1.56 -19.62
C PHE A 108 -8.66 -0.25 -20.40
N LYS A 109 -8.19 0.81 -19.74
CA LYS A 109 -7.93 2.11 -20.38
C LYS A 109 -6.97 1.97 -21.56
N LYS A 110 -5.89 1.20 -21.39
CA LYS A 110 -4.87 1.01 -22.43
C LYS A 110 -5.38 0.25 -23.67
N THR A 111 -6.16 -0.82 -23.48
CA THR A 111 -6.63 -1.67 -24.59
C THR A 111 -7.86 -1.13 -25.31
N PHE A 112 -8.76 -0.46 -24.57
CA PHE A 112 -10.04 0.00 -25.12
C PHE A 112 -10.11 1.51 -25.39
N ASN A 113 -9.11 2.29 -24.96
CA ASN A 113 -8.85 3.71 -25.26
C ASN A 113 -10.11 4.55 -25.57
N GLU A 114 -10.46 4.73 -26.85
CA GLU A 114 -11.57 5.58 -27.34
C GLU A 114 -12.97 5.16 -26.84
N ILE A 115 -13.13 3.90 -26.45
CA ILE A 115 -14.40 3.32 -25.99
C ILE A 115 -14.47 3.28 -24.44
N ALA A 116 -13.34 3.52 -23.75
CA ALA A 116 -13.23 3.47 -22.30
C ALA A 116 -13.82 4.71 -21.60
N THR A 117 -15.13 4.91 -21.74
CA THR A 117 -15.86 5.98 -21.03
C THR A 117 -15.77 5.80 -19.51
N ASN A 118 -15.94 6.89 -18.75
CA ASN A 118 -15.95 6.82 -17.28
C ASN A 118 -17.02 5.87 -16.74
N GLU A 119 -18.17 5.78 -17.41
CA GLU A 119 -19.25 4.86 -17.06
C GLU A 119 -18.83 3.39 -17.27
N LEU A 120 -18.15 3.08 -18.37
CA LEU A 120 -17.63 1.74 -18.65
C LEU A 120 -16.54 1.34 -17.66
N ILE A 121 -15.60 2.24 -17.36
CA ILE A 121 -14.55 2.00 -16.35
C ILE A 121 -15.16 1.75 -14.96
N THR A 122 -16.18 2.52 -14.59
CA THR A 122 -16.90 2.35 -13.31
C THR A 122 -17.62 1.00 -13.27
N ALA A 123 -18.32 0.62 -14.33
CA ALA A 123 -18.97 -0.68 -14.43
C ALA A 123 -17.98 -1.86 -14.29
N TYR A 124 -16.78 -1.73 -14.87
CA TYR A 124 -15.72 -2.72 -14.74
C TYR A 124 -15.11 -2.77 -13.33
N SER A 125 -14.98 -1.62 -12.65
CA SER A 125 -14.59 -1.58 -11.24
C SER A 125 -15.62 -2.29 -10.35
N ASP A 126 -16.92 -2.07 -10.61
CA ASP A 126 -18.01 -2.70 -9.85
C ASP A 126 -18.02 -4.23 -10.00
N ILE A 127 -17.73 -4.75 -11.20
CA ILE A 127 -17.56 -6.19 -11.44
C ILE A 127 -16.42 -6.74 -10.60
N TYR A 128 -15.26 -6.06 -10.62
CA TYR A 128 -14.10 -6.51 -9.86
C TYR A 128 -14.42 -6.60 -8.37
N ASP A 129 -15.10 -5.58 -7.83
CA ASP A 129 -15.51 -5.54 -6.42
C ASP A 129 -16.56 -6.61 -6.09
N LEU A 130 -17.49 -6.87 -7.01
CA LEU A 130 -18.51 -7.90 -6.88
C LEU A 130 -17.88 -9.31 -6.85
N ILE A 131 -16.97 -9.62 -7.77
CA ILE A 131 -16.29 -10.94 -7.82
C ILE A 131 -15.40 -11.11 -6.60
N SER A 132 -14.66 -10.07 -6.22
CA SER A 132 -13.84 -10.10 -5.02
C SER A 132 -14.69 -10.41 -3.78
N ARG A 133 -15.88 -9.80 -3.68
CA ARG A 133 -16.84 -10.06 -2.60
C ARG A 133 -17.43 -11.48 -2.67
N GLU A 134 -17.89 -11.94 -3.82
CA GLU A 134 -18.46 -13.28 -3.99
C GLU A 134 -17.44 -14.40 -3.72
N LEU A 135 -16.18 -14.22 -4.14
CA LEU A 135 -15.10 -15.14 -3.80
C LEU A 135 -14.76 -15.14 -2.30
N CYS A 136 -15.04 -14.04 -1.61
CA CYS A 136 -14.98 -13.96 -0.16
C CYS A 136 -16.20 -14.63 0.50
N ASP A 137 -17.41 -14.41 -0.02
CA ASP A 137 -18.68 -14.86 0.58
C ASP A 137 -18.97 -16.36 0.32
N LYS A 138 -18.62 -16.89 -0.85
CA LYS A 138 -18.82 -18.31 -1.21
C LYS A 138 -17.88 -19.28 -0.50
N LYS A 139 -16.79 -18.78 0.08
CA LYS A 139 -15.99 -19.54 1.05
C LYS A 139 -16.78 -19.84 2.33
N ASN A 140 -17.89 -19.12 2.58
CA ASN A 140 -18.72 -19.29 3.79
C ASN A 140 -19.89 -20.28 3.62
N ASN A 141 -20.23 -20.73 2.39
CA ASN A 141 -21.48 -21.48 2.13
C ASN A 141 -21.31 -22.92 1.59
N SER A 142 -20.10 -23.47 1.48
CA SER A 142 -19.89 -24.90 1.18
C SER A 142 -19.62 -25.70 2.46
N GLY A 143 -20.66 -26.23 3.10
CA GLY A 143 -20.69 -27.53 3.81
C GLY A 143 -19.63 -27.91 4.86
N TYR A 144 -18.73 -27.02 5.25
CA TYR A 144 -17.74 -27.22 6.31
C TYR A 144 -18.05 -26.24 7.44
N LYS A 145 -18.98 -26.63 8.32
CA LYS A 145 -19.05 -26.02 9.65
C LYS A 145 -17.84 -26.51 10.45
N ASN A 146 -16.87 -25.62 10.68
CA ASN A 146 -16.46 -25.21 12.03
C ASN A 146 -15.23 -24.25 11.99
N GLU A 147 -15.37 -23.14 12.74
CA GLU A 147 -14.31 -22.37 13.44
C GLU A 147 -13.37 -21.37 12.71
N HIS A 148 -13.58 -21.03 11.44
CA HIS A 148 -12.76 -19.98 10.80
C HIS A 148 -13.58 -18.79 10.30
N GLU A 149 -14.26 -18.12 11.24
CA GLU A 149 -14.75 -16.77 11.03
C GLU A 149 -13.57 -15.78 11.04
N PHE A 150 -13.53 -14.91 10.04
CA PHE A 150 -12.74 -13.67 10.00
C PHE A 150 -11.23 -13.77 10.17
N ILE A 151 -10.50 -14.42 9.25
CA ILE A 151 -9.08 -14.09 9.18
C ILE A 151 -8.54 -13.88 7.77
N GLN A 152 -8.62 -12.61 7.35
CA GLN A 152 -7.89 -12.03 6.24
C GLN A 152 -6.39 -11.94 6.56
N ASP A 153 -5.96 -12.13 7.81
CA ASP A 153 -4.55 -12.14 8.18
C ASP A 153 -3.90 -13.52 7.92
N PRO A 154 -2.97 -13.64 6.95
CA PRO A 154 -2.13 -14.83 6.77
C PRO A 154 -1.52 -15.40 8.05
N TRP A 155 -1.26 -14.58 9.07
CA TRP A 155 -0.64 -15.03 10.32
C TRP A 155 -1.55 -15.84 11.21
N ALA A 156 -2.87 -15.73 11.05
CA ALA A 156 -3.80 -16.50 11.88
C ALA A 156 -4.06 -17.92 11.39
N ARG A 157 -3.50 -18.25 10.22
CA ARG A 157 -3.43 -19.63 9.71
C ARG A 157 -2.09 -20.29 10.02
N ILE A 158 -1.20 -19.57 10.70
CA ILE A 158 0.11 -20.07 11.09
C ILE A 158 0.03 -20.54 12.53
N THR A 159 0.52 -21.74 12.77
CA THR A 159 0.77 -22.26 14.11
C THR A 159 2.26 -22.10 14.42
N THR A 160 2.58 -21.63 15.61
CA THR A 160 3.98 -21.47 16.05
C THR A 160 4.62 -22.82 16.36
N ARG A 161 5.94 -22.84 16.60
CA ARG A 161 6.67 -24.07 16.96
C ARG A 161 6.01 -24.82 18.13
N ASN A 162 5.51 -24.10 19.13
CA ASN A 162 4.90 -24.68 20.31
C ASN A 162 3.36 -24.78 20.24
N GLY A 163 2.77 -24.74 19.04
CA GLY A 163 1.34 -24.99 18.86
C GLY A 163 0.43 -23.78 19.11
N LEU A 164 0.98 -22.57 19.26
CA LEU A 164 0.18 -21.36 19.50
C LEU A 164 -0.33 -20.76 18.18
N ALA A 165 -1.43 -20.02 18.24
CA ALA A 165 -1.92 -19.26 17.09
C ALA A 165 -0.98 -18.07 16.78
N GLY A 166 -0.51 -17.97 15.54
CA GLY A 166 0.53 -17.03 15.14
C GLY A 166 0.10 -15.57 15.27
N ASP A 167 -1.14 -15.25 14.93
CA ASP A 167 -1.73 -13.92 15.10
C ASP A 167 -1.87 -13.52 16.56
N GLU A 168 -2.27 -14.44 17.44
CA GLU A 168 -2.33 -14.23 18.88
C GLU A 168 -0.94 -13.93 19.46
N VAL A 169 0.08 -14.68 19.05
CA VAL A 169 1.48 -14.44 19.47
C VAL A 169 1.96 -13.06 19.01
N ILE A 170 1.72 -12.68 17.75
CA ILE A 170 2.08 -11.35 17.22
C ILE A 170 1.33 -10.24 17.97
N SER A 171 0.05 -10.46 18.25
CA SER A 171 -0.79 -9.51 18.98
C SER A 171 -0.31 -9.34 20.42
N SER A 172 0.08 -10.45 21.06
CA SER A 172 0.58 -10.49 22.43
C SER A 172 1.90 -9.76 22.56
N LEU A 173 2.86 -9.99 21.64
CA LEU A 173 4.11 -9.23 21.56
C LEU A 173 3.86 -7.71 21.64
N GLN A 174 3.00 -7.20 20.75
CA GLN A 174 2.72 -5.77 20.67
C GLN A 174 2.03 -5.25 21.94
N LYS A 175 1.02 -5.97 22.43
CA LYS A 175 0.24 -5.59 23.61
C LYS A 175 1.06 -5.62 24.89
N CYS A 176 2.03 -6.52 25.00
CA CYS A 176 2.99 -6.58 26.11
C CYS A 176 3.94 -5.38 26.07
N ILE A 177 4.51 -5.04 24.90
CA ILE A 177 5.37 -3.85 24.76
C ILE A 177 4.63 -2.56 25.11
N ARG A 178 3.40 -2.41 24.61
CA ARG A 178 2.51 -1.26 24.93
C ARG A 178 2.29 -1.10 26.44
N ARG A 179 2.31 -2.20 27.19
CA ARG A 179 2.10 -2.25 28.65
C ARG A 179 3.39 -2.31 29.46
N GLY A 180 4.56 -2.26 28.82
CA GLY A 180 5.86 -2.37 29.49
C GLY A 180 6.15 -3.75 30.09
N LEU A 181 5.44 -4.81 29.65
CA LEU A 181 5.64 -6.18 30.12
C LEU A 181 6.83 -6.82 29.39
N VAL A 182 8.05 -6.46 29.82
CA VAL A 182 9.32 -6.83 29.18
C VAL A 182 9.46 -8.34 29.00
N GLU A 183 9.35 -9.10 30.07
CA GLU A 183 9.61 -10.55 30.02
C GLU A 183 8.61 -11.28 29.13
N ASP A 184 7.32 -10.93 29.22
CA ASP A 184 6.28 -11.57 28.41
C ASP A 184 6.43 -11.21 26.92
N ALA A 185 6.75 -9.95 26.61
CA ALA A 185 7.07 -9.55 25.24
C ALA A 185 8.26 -10.34 24.68
N CYS A 186 9.31 -10.54 25.49
CA CYS A 186 10.47 -11.35 25.10
C CYS A 186 10.10 -12.82 24.87
N LYS A 187 9.22 -13.42 25.68
CA LYS A 187 8.73 -14.80 25.48
C LYS A 187 8.00 -14.94 24.14
N PHE A 188 7.09 -14.03 23.82
CA PHE A 188 6.39 -14.05 22.52
C PHE A 188 7.33 -13.77 21.35
N ALA A 189 8.28 -12.85 21.48
CA ALA A 189 9.29 -12.60 20.44
C ALA A 189 10.17 -13.83 20.20
N TYR A 190 10.59 -14.51 21.27
CA TYR A 190 11.37 -15.73 21.16
C TYR A 190 10.57 -16.85 20.50
N GLU A 191 9.28 -17.00 20.83
CA GLU A 191 8.37 -17.94 20.17
C GLU A 191 8.30 -17.68 18.65
N MET A 192 8.19 -16.40 18.26
CA MET A 192 8.23 -16.02 16.85
C MET A 192 9.58 -16.38 16.21
N TYR A 193 10.69 -16.07 16.88
CA TYR A 193 12.04 -16.36 16.38
C TYR A 193 12.26 -17.85 16.14
N ILE A 194 11.92 -18.72 17.09
CA ILE A 194 12.17 -20.16 16.97
C ILE A 194 11.21 -20.86 16.01
N THR A 195 10.09 -20.21 15.66
CA THR A 195 9.09 -20.77 14.73
C THR A 195 9.64 -20.83 13.30
N SER A 196 10.11 -19.71 12.76
CA SER A 196 10.68 -19.65 11.41
C SER A 196 11.38 -18.32 11.12
N PRO A 197 12.26 -18.26 10.11
CA PRO A 197 12.83 -16.99 9.62
C PRO A 197 11.74 -15.97 9.21
N GLN A 198 10.61 -16.44 8.68
CA GLN A 198 9.50 -15.58 8.28
C GLN A 198 8.78 -14.96 9.49
N MET A 199 8.66 -15.72 10.59
CA MET A 199 8.14 -15.20 11.85
C MET A 199 9.12 -14.23 12.51
N GLU A 200 10.43 -14.46 12.40
CA GLU A 200 11.44 -13.49 12.81
C GLU A 200 11.30 -12.17 12.02
N ASP A 201 11.15 -12.23 10.69
CA ASP A 201 10.95 -11.01 9.89
C ASP A 201 9.64 -10.29 10.25
N LYS A 202 8.59 -11.03 10.61
CA LYS A 202 7.35 -10.45 11.12
C LYS A 202 7.53 -9.78 12.48
N LEU A 203 8.32 -10.38 13.39
CA LEU A 203 8.71 -9.80 14.67
C LEU A 203 9.35 -8.43 14.45
N TRP A 204 10.39 -8.34 13.61
CA TRP A 204 11.08 -7.08 13.36
C TRP A 204 10.20 -6.03 12.68
N ARG A 205 9.37 -6.43 11.71
CA ARG A 205 8.38 -5.52 11.11
C ARG A 205 7.44 -4.95 12.18
N ARG A 206 7.03 -5.76 13.16
CA ARG A 206 6.16 -5.31 14.26
C ARG A 206 6.91 -4.37 15.20
N LEU A 207 8.15 -4.67 15.59
CA LEU A 207 8.97 -3.79 16.43
C LEU A 207 9.15 -2.41 15.77
N VAL A 208 9.40 -2.36 14.46
CA VAL A 208 9.48 -1.09 13.71
C VAL A 208 8.14 -0.34 13.74
N THR A 209 7.01 -1.00 13.48
CA THR A 209 5.69 -0.33 13.56
C THR A 209 5.41 0.23 14.95
N ILE A 210 5.75 -0.51 16.01
CA ILE A 210 5.58 -0.08 17.41
C ILE A 210 6.30 1.24 17.70
N THR A 211 7.45 1.50 17.07
CA THR A 211 8.20 2.76 17.27
C THR A 211 7.40 4.01 16.91
N VAL A 212 6.49 3.93 15.94
CA VAL A 212 5.68 5.08 15.49
C VAL A 212 4.21 4.96 15.90
N GLU A 213 3.73 3.76 16.21
CA GLU A 213 2.34 3.50 16.63
C GLU A 213 2.16 3.63 18.15
N ASP A 214 3.07 3.05 18.94
CA ASP A 214 2.95 2.87 20.39
C ASP A 214 3.90 3.75 21.19
N ILE A 215 5.07 4.05 20.63
CA ILE A 215 6.03 5.01 21.20
C ILE A 215 5.72 6.41 20.69
N GLY A 216 5.51 6.56 19.38
CA GLY A 216 5.03 7.82 18.78
C GLY A 216 5.92 9.00 19.13
N MET A 217 5.33 10.11 19.60
CA MET A 217 6.08 11.28 20.04
C MET A 217 6.78 11.09 21.40
N GLY A 218 6.59 9.95 22.07
CA GLY A 218 7.25 9.61 23.34
C GLY A 218 8.77 9.40 23.20
N ASP A 219 9.24 8.99 22.03
CA ASP A 219 10.65 9.01 21.64
C ASP A 219 10.78 8.98 20.11
N VAL A 220 11.04 10.15 19.51
CA VAL A 220 11.15 10.30 18.05
C VAL A 220 12.38 9.60 17.45
N ASN A 221 13.34 9.19 18.28
CA ASN A 221 14.54 8.48 17.84
C ASN A 221 14.40 6.95 17.90
N ALA A 222 13.31 6.43 18.46
CA ALA A 222 13.07 4.98 18.54
C ALA A 222 13.16 4.26 17.18
N PRO A 223 12.61 4.79 16.07
CA PRO A 223 12.74 4.15 14.75
C PRO A 223 14.19 3.94 14.32
N ILE A 224 15.09 4.87 14.67
CA ILE A 224 16.51 4.82 14.31
C ILE A 224 17.17 3.63 15.00
N LEU A 225 17.07 3.57 16.33
CA LEU A 225 17.67 2.49 17.11
C LEU A 225 17.14 1.11 16.68
N ILE A 226 15.82 0.97 16.54
CA ILE A 226 15.22 -0.31 16.15
C ILE A 226 15.62 -0.73 14.74
N ASN A 227 15.71 0.21 13.80
CA ASN A 227 16.18 -0.10 12.45
C ASN A 227 17.67 -0.51 12.47
N THR A 228 18.52 0.18 13.22
CA THR A 228 19.93 -0.19 13.39
C THR A 228 20.08 -1.60 13.94
N LEU A 229 19.34 -1.96 15.00
CA LEU A 229 19.37 -3.32 15.57
C LEU A 229 18.86 -4.37 14.57
N ASN A 230 17.84 -4.05 13.78
CA ASN A 230 17.32 -4.94 12.73
C ASN A 230 18.34 -5.16 11.59
N GLU A 231 19.15 -4.17 11.24
CA GLU A 231 20.22 -4.33 10.26
C GLU A 231 21.41 -5.10 10.86
N MET A 232 21.82 -4.77 12.09
CA MET A 232 22.94 -5.44 12.76
C MET A 232 22.72 -6.95 12.90
N ARG A 233 21.49 -7.39 13.25
CA ARG A 233 21.19 -8.82 13.38
C ARG A 233 21.44 -9.61 12.10
N LYS A 234 21.35 -8.99 10.91
CA LYS A 234 21.53 -9.66 9.61
C LYS A 234 22.96 -10.08 9.35
N ASN A 235 23.93 -9.55 10.09
CA ASN A 235 25.33 -10.00 10.05
C ASN A 235 25.53 -11.37 10.74
N TYR A 236 24.51 -11.88 11.43
CA TYR A 236 24.51 -13.18 12.10
C TYR A 236 23.60 -14.13 11.33
N ALA A 237 23.99 -15.40 11.19
CA ALA A 237 23.13 -16.39 10.53
C ALA A 237 21.83 -16.61 11.33
N TYR A 238 20.78 -17.07 10.67
CA TYR A 238 19.60 -17.56 11.40
C TYR A 238 20.00 -18.74 12.30
N ALA A 239 19.42 -18.83 13.50
CA ALA A 239 19.78 -19.77 14.57
C ALA A 239 21.17 -19.56 15.20
N ASP A 240 21.88 -18.48 14.85
CA ASP A 240 23.04 -18.03 15.62
C ASP A 240 22.64 -17.70 17.07
N GLY A 241 23.50 -18.06 18.02
CA GLY A 241 23.23 -17.93 19.45
C GLY A 241 23.16 -16.47 19.94
N ASP A 242 23.89 -15.56 19.29
CA ASP A 242 23.93 -14.15 19.65
C ASP A 242 22.79 -13.36 19.00
N ARG A 243 22.27 -13.84 17.86
CA ARG A 243 21.23 -13.15 17.10
C ARG A 243 19.97 -12.77 17.91
N PRO A 244 19.48 -13.55 18.90
CA PRO A 244 18.34 -13.15 19.71
C PRO A 244 18.57 -11.88 20.55
N ILE A 245 19.81 -11.56 20.91
CA ILE A 245 20.11 -10.43 21.81
C ILE A 245 19.58 -9.11 21.25
N PHE A 246 19.55 -8.96 19.92
CA PHE A 246 19.12 -7.75 19.23
C PHE A 246 17.63 -7.46 19.49
N PHE A 247 16.75 -8.45 19.33
CA PHE A 247 15.32 -8.21 19.58
C PHE A 247 15.01 -8.14 21.08
N ILE A 248 15.74 -8.86 21.93
CA ILE A 248 15.62 -8.72 23.39
C ILE A 248 15.97 -7.29 23.82
N HIS A 249 17.06 -6.73 23.30
CA HIS A 249 17.46 -5.35 23.59
C HIS A 249 16.44 -4.34 23.06
N ALA A 250 15.97 -4.52 21.82
CA ALA A 250 14.92 -3.70 21.22
C ALA A 250 13.64 -3.68 22.09
N ILE A 251 13.17 -4.85 22.54
CA ILE A 251 11.96 -4.95 23.37
C ILE A 251 12.14 -4.25 24.71
N ARG A 252 13.29 -4.44 25.37
CA ARG A 252 13.60 -3.74 26.64
C ARG A 252 13.52 -2.23 26.48
N TYR A 253 14.15 -1.70 25.43
CA TYR A 253 14.11 -0.27 25.11
C TYR A 253 12.68 0.21 24.86
N LEU A 254 11.93 -0.45 23.96
CA LEU A 254 10.56 -0.04 23.63
C LEU A 254 9.61 -0.12 24.82
N CYS A 255 9.76 -1.12 25.69
CA CYS A 255 8.99 -1.20 26.92
C CYS A 255 9.27 -0.02 27.86
N ALA A 256 10.52 0.45 27.94
CA ALA A 256 10.93 1.56 28.79
C ALA A 256 10.56 2.95 28.25
N CYS A 257 10.40 3.11 26.93
CA CYS A 257 10.01 4.39 26.33
C CYS A 257 8.67 4.92 26.86
N GLN A 258 8.52 6.24 26.89
CA GLN A 258 7.20 6.86 27.07
C GLN A 258 6.28 6.45 25.90
N LYS A 259 5.02 6.14 26.20
CA LYS A 259 4.05 5.69 25.19
C LYS A 259 3.24 6.86 24.67
N ASP A 260 3.08 6.94 23.36
CA ASP A 260 2.18 7.87 22.69
C ASP A 260 1.55 7.17 21.48
N ARG A 261 0.21 7.14 21.45
CA ARG A 261 -0.59 6.55 20.36
C ARG A 261 -1.22 7.59 19.45
N SER A 262 -0.91 8.88 19.63
CA SER A 262 -1.53 9.98 18.89
C SER A 262 -1.37 9.83 17.37
N SER A 263 -0.20 9.38 16.89
CA SER A 263 0.06 9.10 15.47
C SER A 263 -0.89 8.05 14.89
N ASP A 264 -1.14 6.95 15.59
CA ASP A 264 -2.07 5.90 15.14
C ASP A 264 -3.51 6.38 15.14
N LEU A 265 -3.92 7.12 16.19
CA LEU A 265 -5.24 7.69 16.28
C LEU A 265 -5.48 8.70 15.14
N LEU A 266 -4.54 9.61 14.89
CA LEU A 266 -4.62 10.57 13.80
C LEU A 266 -4.70 9.88 12.44
N LYS A 267 -3.84 8.88 12.19
CA LYS A 267 -3.90 8.06 10.98
C LYS A 267 -5.27 7.40 10.80
N ASN A 268 -5.85 6.84 11.87
CA ASN A 268 -7.17 6.23 11.81
C ASN A 268 -8.28 7.25 11.57
N ILE A 269 -8.22 8.44 12.18
CA ILE A 269 -9.16 9.55 11.90
C ILE A 269 -9.11 9.88 10.41
N VAL A 270 -7.93 10.16 9.86
CA VAL A 270 -7.76 10.54 8.45
C VAL A 270 -8.31 9.45 7.52
N ILE A 271 -7.89 8.20 7.68
CA ILE A 271 -8.33 7.10 6.81
C ILE A 271 -9.85 6.91 6.88
N LYS A 272 -10.45 6.99 8.07
CA LYS A 272 -11.90 6.81 8.23
C LYS A 272 -12.67 8.02 7.70
N SER A 273 -12.19 9.24 7.88
CA SER A 273 -12.78 10.44 7.30
C SER A 273 -12.83 10.35 5.77
N PHE A 274 -11.72 9.97 5.12
CA PHE A 274 -11.70 9.77 3.67
C PHE A 274 -12.67 8.67 3.22
N ALA A 275 -12.74 7.55 3.96
CA ALA A 275 -13.72 6.50 3.69
C ALA A 275 -15.19 6.96 3.83
N MET A 276 -15.43 8.01 4.62
CA MET A 276 -16.74 8.66 4.77
C MET A 276 -16.98 9.78 3.73
N GLY A 277 -16.10 9.95 2.74
CA GLY A 277 -16.25 10.94 1.69
C GLY A 277 -15.68 12.32 2.01
N PHE A 278 -14.89 12.45 3.08
CA PHE A 278 -14.12 13.67 3.30
C PHE A 278 -13.14 13.91 2.16
N ILE A 279 -13.13 15.14 1.63
CA ILE A 279 -12.17 15.60 0.64
C ILE A 279 -11.52 16.86 1.24
N PRO A 280 -10.19 16.95 1.33
CA PRO A 280 -9.52 18.13 1.86
C PRO A 280 -9.69 19.31 0.91
N GLU A 281 -9.99 20.48 1.47
CA GLU A 281 -9.92 21.73 0.72
C GLU A 281 -8.46 22.16 0.55
N ILE A 282 -8.11 22.62 -0.65
CA ILE A 282 -6.78 23.17 -0.91
C ILE A 282 -6.68 24.54 -0.22
N PRO A 283 -5.80 24.70 0.79
CA PRO A 283 -5.69 25.97 1.51
C PRO A 283 -5.13 27.05 0.60
N ASP A 284 -5.50 28.31 0.87
CA ASP A 284 -5.12 29.44 0.03
C ASP A 284 -3.59 29.62 -0.05
N PHE A 285 -2.87 29.46 1.06
CA PHE A 285 -1.41 29.60 1.10
C PHE A 285 -0.67 28.57 0.22
N ALA A 286 -1.30 27.45 -0.13
CA ALA A 286 -0.72 26.45 -1.03
C ALA A 286 -0.79 26.88 -2.51
N LEU A 287 -1.55 27.94 -2.84
CA LEU A 287 -1.59 28.50 -4.17
C LEU A 287 -0.53 29.57 -4.29
N ASP A 288 0.60 29.23 -4.89
CA ASP A 288 1.72 30.15 -5.08
C ASP A 288 2.16 30.17 -6.54
N LYS A 289 3.35 30.76 -6.78
CA LYS A 289 4.01 30.82 -8.08
C LYS A 289 4.28 29.45 -8.73
N HIS A 290 4.33 28.35 -7.96
CA HIS A 290 4.58 26.99 -8.45
C HIS A 290 3.28 26.26 -8.81
N THR A 291 2.12 26.84 -8.50
CA THR A 291 0.81 26.30 -8.87
C THR A 291 0.19 27.07 -10.04
N ILE A 292 -0.45 26.36 -10.97
CA ILE A 292 -1.15 27.00 -12.12
C ILE A 292 -2.22 28.00 -11.63
N ARG A 293 -2.97 27.65 -10.58
CA ARG A 293 -4.00 28.51 -10.02
C ARG A 293 -3.40 29.75 -9.33
N GLY A 294 -2.34 29.58 -8.53
CA GLY A 294 -1.67 30.69 -7.87
C GLY A 294 -0.99 31.65 -8.86
N ALA A 295 -0.31 31.13 -9.88
CA ALA A 295 0.29 31.95 -10.93
C ALA A 295 -0.76 32.77 -11.70
N LYS A 296 -1.92 32.17 -12.01
CA LYS A 296 -3.07 32.91 -12.62
C LYS A 296 -3.65 33.98 -11.70
N MET A 297 -3.50 33.83 -10.37
CA MET A 297 -3.87 34.85 -9.39
C MET A 297 -2.81 35.95 -9.26
N GLY A 298 -1.73 35.91 -10.05
CA GLY A 298 -0.63 36.88 -9.99
C GLY A 298 0.31 36.67 -8.81
N ARG A 299 0.28 35.50 -8.16
CA ARG A 299 1.16 35.20 -7.03
C ARG A 299 2.55 34.84 -7.52
N ASP A 300 3.53 35.56 -7.02
CA ASP A 300 4.92 35.54 -7.47
C ASP A 300 5.88 35.18 -6.31
N SER A 301 7.17 35.48 -6.49
CA SER A 301 8.19 35.25 -5.47
C SER A 301 7.96 36.06 -4.19
N PHE A 302 7.30 37.22 -4.23
CA PHE A 302 6.95 37.98 -3.02
C PHE A 302 5.86 37.30 -2.22
N HIS A 303 4.78 36.86 -2.88
CA HIS A 303 3.74 36.07 -2.21
C HIS A 303 4.35 34.80 -1.60
N PHE A 304 5.25 34.13 -2.32
CA PHE A 304 5.94 32.96 -1.78
C PHE A 304 6.73 33.28 -0.51
N LEU A 305 7.59 34.31 -0.54
CA LEU A 305 8.45 34.70 0.59
C LEU A 305 7.66 35.11 1.85
N ASN A 306 6.53 35.78 1.65
CA ASN A 306 5.78 36.40 2.74
C ASN A 306 4.59 35.56 3.21
N GLU A 307 4.03 34.69 2.38
CA GLU A 307 2.86 33.87 2.73
C GLU A 307 3.14 32.36 2.61
N ALA A 308 3.48 31.87 1.42
CA ALA A 308 3.55 30.42 1.17
C ALA A 308 4.73 29.71 1.88
N SER A 309 5.83 30.41 2.13
CA SER A 309 7.03 29.87 2.78
C SER A 309 7.06 30.04 4.30
N LYS A 310 5.95 30.47 4.93
CA LYS A 310 5.84 30.55 6.40
C LYS A 310 6.04 29.17 7.03
N VAL A 311 6.96 29.08 7.99
CA VAL A 311 7.24 27.86 8.75
C VAL A 311 6.71 27.99 10.17
N ILE A 312 6.05 26.96 10.70
CA ILE A 312 5.45 26.98 12.04
C ILE A 312 5.63 25.59 12.68
N PRO A 313 6.22 25.49 13.90
CA PRO A 313 6.87 26.57 14.63
C PRO A 313 8.19 27.00 13.97
N GLN A 314 8.45 28.30 13.93
CA GLN A 314 9.72 28.85 13.46
C GLN A 314 10.73 28.96 14.59
N LEU A 315 11.94 28.46 14.40
CA LEU A 315 13.06 28.71 15.30
C LEU A 315 13.39 30.21 15.32
N PRO A 316 13.76 30.81 16.48
CA PRO A 316 14.34 32.15 16.50
C PRO A 316 15.56 32.25 15.56
N ILE A 317 15.57 33.25 14.68
CA ILE A 317 16.61 33.46 13.68
C ILE A 317 17.45 34.68 14.06
N ASP A 318 18.77 34.58 13.97
CA ASP A 318 19.75 35.62 14.32
C ASP A 318 20.46 36.26 13.11
N ASN A 319 20.00 35.94 11.90
CA ASN A 319 20.49 36.49 10.63
C ASN A 319 19.41 37.32 9.89
N ASP A 320 19.85 38.09 8.90
CA ASP A 320 19.03 39.02 8.12
C ASP A 320 18.67 38.50 6.72
N TYR A 321 18.79 37.20 6.48
CA TYR A 321 18.69 36.62 5.14
C TYR A 321 17.33 36.82 4.50
N LYS A 322 16.24 36.73 5.29
CA LYS A 322 14.89 36.97 4.77
C LYS A 322 14.73 38.43 4.30
N GLN A 323 15.19 39.38 5.11
CA GLN A 323 15.13 40.81 4.78
C GLN A 323 15.99 41.14 3.57
N ARG A 324 17.23 40.64 3.51
CA ARG A 324 18.12 40.84 2.36
C ARG A 324 17.57 40.21 1.08
N TYR A 325 16.99 39.02 1.17
CA TYR A 325 16.37 38.38 0.02
C TYR A 325 15.15 39.15 -0.48
N GLU A 326 14.33 39.69 0.44
CA GLU A 326 13.21 40.56 0.09
C GLU A 326 13.66 41.81 -0.67
N GLU A 327 14.75 42.47 -0.23
CA GLU A 327 15.32 43.62 -0.97
C GLU A 327 15.85 43.22 -2.36
N ILE A 328 16.48 42.04 -2.49
CA ILE A 328 16.92 41.52 -3.80
C ILE A 328 15.71 41.30 -4.71
N LEU A 329 14.62 40.71 -4.22
CA LEU A 329 13.42 40.47 -5.02
C LEU A 329 12.78 41.76 -5.57
N LYS A 330 12.95 42.91 -4.90
CA LYS A 330 12.45 44.20 -5.41
C LYS A 330 13.15 44.67 -6.69
N THR A 331 14.37 44.19 -6.92
CA THR A 331 15.24 44.63 -8.02
C THR A 331 15.51 43.52 -9.04
N TYR A 332 15.35 42.26 -8.64
CA TYR A 332 15.56 41.09 -9.49
C TYR A 332 14.50 41.00 -10.60
N ASN A 333 14.96 40.80 -11.84
CA ASN A 333 14.09 40.55 -12.98
C ASN A 333 14.59 39.28 -13.71
N PRO A 334 13.78 38.21 -13.79
CA PRO A 334 14.18 36.96 -14.44
C PRO A 334 14.47 37.12 -15.95
N ASP A 335 13.88 38.13 -16.60
CA ASP A 335 14.13 38.42 -18.02
C ASP A 335 15.40 39.24 -18.25
N ASN A 336 16.03 39.75 -17.17
CA ASN A 336 17.22 40.59 -17.23
C ASN A 336 18.33 40.06 -16.30
N VAL A 337 18.78 38.83 -16.58
CA VAL A 337 19.88 38.17 -15.86
C VAL A 337 21.18 38.18 -16.68
N CYS A 338 22.32 37.99 -16.02
CA CYS A 338 23.61 37.95 -16.70
C CYS A 338 23.71 36.74 -17.66
N LYS A 339 24.51 36.84 -18.72
CA LYS A 339 24.66 35.76 -19.73
C LYS A 339 25.16 34.44 -19.15
N SER A 340 25.92 34.50 -18.07
CA SER A 340 26.45 33.35 -17.35
C SER A 340 25.51 32.82 -16.27
N ALA A 341 24.29 33.35 -16.15
CA ALA A 341 23.33 32.88 -15.16
C ALA A 341 23.02 31.40 -15.39
N PHE A 342 23.12 30.62 -14.33
CA PHE A 342 22.80 29.20 -14.36
C PHE A 342 21.30 29.01 -14.54
N LYS A 343 20.91 28.04 -15.39
CA LYS A 343 19.51 27.71 -15.64
C LYS A 343 19.15 26.44 -14.89
N TYR A 344 18.32 26.59 -13.87
CA TYR A 344 17.75 25.47 -13.15
C TYR A 344 16.61 24.82 -13.96
N ASN A 345 16.28 23.58 -13.59
CA ASN A 345 15.22 22.83 -14.23
C ASN A 345 13.85 23.33 -13.73
N PRO A 346 12.96 23.85 -14.61
CA PRO A 346 11.72 24.51 -14.19
C PRO A 346 10.70 23.57 -13.52
N TRP A 347 10.89 22.24 -13.59
CA TRP A 347 10.01 21.26 -12.93
C TRP A 347 10.51 20.84 -11.54
N GLN A 348 11.67 21.34 -11.11
CA GLN A 348 12.30 21.01 -9.84
C GLN A 348 12.40 22.23 -8.89
N GLU A 349 11.81 23.36 -9.28
CA GLU A 349 11.77 24.60 -8.49
C GLU A 349 10.49 24.75 -7.67
#